data_AF-A0A537YEK0-F1
#
_entry.id   AF-A0A537YEK0-F1
#
_cell.length_a   1.000
_cell.length_b   1.000
_cell.length_c   1.000
_cell.angle_alpha   90.00
_cell.angle_beta   90.00
_cell.angle_gamma   90.00
#
_symmetry.space_group_name_H-M   'P 1'
#
loop_
_entity.id
_entity.type
_entity.pdbx_description
1 polymer ?
#
loop_
_entity_poly.entity_id
_entity_poly.type
_entity_poly.pdbx_seq_one_letter_code
_entity_poly.pdbx_strand_id
1 'polypeptide(L)'
;MTDPREVLAQASVVALVDWPRTDVPRTLVRAGFGVYSLNRLRGTAASYAWYPSRDQVPEGEDVTVFESTEDTDGYLVCRPAASPATVDILTVYRPAAELPGLARLAVQLGARALWLEPGSVSPEARDIAEGGGLAFIEGVDIAEAVRSAGMPLR
;
A
#
# COMPACT_ATOMS: atom_id res chain seq x y z
N MET A 1 12.79 -13.79 11.13
CA MET A 1 12.33 -13.13 9.88
C MET A 1 10.83 -13.28 9.83
N THR A 2 10.09 -12.18 9.76
CA THR A 2 8.62 -12.24 9.66
C THR A 2 8.23 -12.78 8.29
N ASP A 3 7.28 -13.72 8.24
CA ASP A 3 6.76 -14.24 6.98
C ASP A 3 5.83 -13.19 6.33
N PRO A 4 6.13 -12.69 5.12
CA PRO A 4 5.27 -11.76 4.39
C PRO A 4 3.83 -12.26 4.22
N ARG A 5 3.63 -13.58 4.07
CA ARG A 5 2.30 -14.17 3.88
C ARG A 5 1.43 -14.04 5.12
N GLU A 6 1.99 -14.26 6.30
CA GLU A 6 1.27 -14.13 7.58
C GLU A 6 0.84 -12.69 7.82
N VAL A 7 1.71 -11.73 7.51
CA VAL A 7 1.41 -10.30 7.62
C VAL A 7 0.27 -9.90 6.69
N LEU A 8 0.29 -10.34 5.43
CA LEU A 8 -0.78 -10.08 4.47
C LEU A 8 -2.10 -10.72 4.91
N ALA A 9 -2.08 -11.95 5.42
CA ALA A 9 -3.29 -12.67 5.86
C ALA A 9 -4.00 -12.01 7.06
N GLN A 10 -3.29 -11.22 7.86
CA GLN A 10 -3.82 -10.53 9.04
C GLN A 10 -4.19 -9.06 8.77
N ALA A 11 -3.88 -8.54 7.59
CA ALA A 11 -4.12 -7.15 7.23
C ALA A 11 -5.47 -6.95 6.53
N SER A 12 -6.05 -5.77 6.69
CA SER A 12 -7.24 -5.33 5.99
C SER A 12 -7.04 -3.98 5.32
N VAL A 13 -6.26 -3.08 5.93
CA VAL A 13 -5.95 -1.76 5.38
C VAL A 13 -4.46 -1.61 5.09
N VAL A 14 -4.15 -1.27 3.84
CA VAL A 14 -2.78 -0.98 3.38
C VAL A 14 -2.68 0.49 3.00
N ALA A 15 -1.77 1.20 3.67
CA ALA A 15 -1.40 2.56 3.34
C ALA A 15 -0.13 2.59 2.47
N LEU A 16 -0.11 3.45 1.46
CA LEU A 16 0.97 3.63 0.50
C LEU A 16 1.62 5.01 0.71
N VAL A 17 2.96 5.05 0.74
CA VAL A 17 3.73 6.28 0.49
C VAL A 17 4.56 6.05 -0.76
N ASP A 18 4.05 6.57 -1.87
CA ASP A 18 4.47 6.23 -3.24
C ASP A 18 4.47 4.73 -3.55
N TRP A 19 4.69 4.41 -4.82
CA TRP A 19 4.77 3.02 -5.31
C TRP A 19 5.56 2.99 -6.63
N PRO A 20 6.20 1.85 -6.96
CA PRO A 20 7.06 1.74 -8.15
C PRO A 20 6.26 1.58 -9.45
N ARG A 21 5.09 0.91 -9.41
CA ARG A 21 4.23 0.64 -10.57
C ARG A 21 2.76 0.60 -10.16
N THR A 22 1.86 0.96 -11.08
CA THR A 22 0.40 1.00 -10.85
C THR A 22 -0.18 -0.37 -10.51
N ASP A 23 0.52 -1.45 -10.87
CA ASP A 23 0.17 -2.81 -10.47
C ASP A 23 0.13 -3.01 -8.95
N VAL A 24 0.93 -2.26 -8.18
CA VAL A 24 0.95 -2.37 -6.71
C VAL A 24 -0.40 -2.03 -6.08
N PRO A 25 -0.91 -0.79 -6.19
CA PRO A 25 -2.23 -0.47 -5.66
C PRO A 25 -3.35 -1.29 -6.32
N ARG A 26 -3.23 -1.65 -7.61
CA ARG A 26 -4.24 -2.47 -8.30
C ARG A 26 -4.34 -3.86 -7.71
N THR A 27 -3.22 -4.56 -7.55
CA THR A 27 -3.19 -5.91 -6.98
C THR A 27 -3.71 -5.91 -5.54
N LEU A 28 -3.35 -4.90 -4.74
CA LEU A 28 -3.83 -4.79 -3.36
C LEU A 28 -5.35 -4.59 -3.28
N VAL A 29 -5.92 -3.70 -4.08
CA VAL A 29 -7.39 -3.51 -4.11
C VAL A 29 -8.09 -4.78 -4.58
N ARG A 30 -7.57 -5.44 -5.64
CA ARG A 30 -8.14 -6.69 -6.17
C ARG A 30 -8.06 -7.86 -5.19
N ALA A 31 -7.03 -7.87 -4.33
CA ALA A 31 -6.91 -8.83 -3.23
C ALA A 31 -7.87 -8.54 -2.06
N GLY A 32 -8.63 -7.44 -2.11
CA GLY A 32 -9.66 -7.09 -1.13
C GLY A 32 -9.20 -6.17 -0.01
N PHE A 33 -7.99 -5.60 -0.08
CA PHE A 33 -7.53 -4.63 0.90
C PHE A 33 -8.21 -3.27 0.70
N GLY A 34 -8.48 -2.57 1.82
CA GLY A 34 -8.71 -1.13 1.80
C GLY A 34 -7.38 -0.42 1.53
N VAL A 35 -7.25 0.25 0.39
CA VAL A 35 -5.96 0.84 -0.03
C VAL A 35 -6.03 2.37 -0.01
N TYR A 36 -5.06 2.99 0.67
CA TYR A 36 -4.99 4.45 0.83
C TYR A 36 -3.60 4.97 0.48
N SER A 37 -3.51 6.11 -0.20
CA SER A 37 -2.26 6.88 -0.31
C SER A 37 -2.19 7.97 0.75
N LEU A 38 -1.05 8.05 1.44
CA LEU A 38 -0.73 9.08 2.43
C LEU A 38 0.23 10.15 1.89
N ASN A 39 0.35 10.28 0.57
CA ASN A 39 1.20 11.30 -0.09
C ASN A 39 0.66 12.74 0.05
N ARG A 40 -0.51 12.92 0.66
CA ARG A 40 -1.19 14.21 0.78
C ARG A 40 -1.01 14.83 2.17
N LEU A 41 -1.50 16.06 2.33
CA LEU A 41 -1.43 16.82 3.58
C LEU A 41 -1.99 16.00 4.77
N ARG A 42 -1.46 16.24 5.99
CA ARG A 42 -1.92 15.57 7.22
C ARG A 42 -3.44 15.62 7.35
N GLY A 43 -4.05 14.47 7.64
CA GLY A 43 -5.51 14.32 7.79
C GLY A 43 -6.26 14.11 6.47
N THR A 44 -5.56 14.12 5.33
CA THR A 44 -6.13 13.79 4.03
C THR A 44 -5.45 12.54 3.46
N ALA A 45 -6.20 11.77 2.69
CA ALA A 45 -5.68 10.65 1.94
C ALA A 45 -6.29 10.64 0.53
N ALA A 46 -5.89 9.67 -0.25
CA ALA A 46 -6.68 9.22 -1.39
C ALA A 46 -6.97 7.72 -1.23
N SER A 47 -8.20 7.29 -1.48
CA SER A 47 -8.57 5.88 -1.48
C SER A 47 -8.51 5.32 -2.90
N TYR A 48 -8.14 4.06 -3.04
CA TYR A 48 -8.17 3.35 -4.31
C TYR A 48 -9.36 2.38 -4.36
N ALA A 49 -9.96 2.28 -5.55
CA ALA A 49 -10.99 1.30 -5.88
C ALA A 49 -10.68 0.71 -7.26
N TRP A 50 -11.20 -0.49 -7.50
CA TRP A 50 -11.03 -1.19 -8.77
C TRP A 50 -12.39 -1.47 -9.40
N TYR A 51 -12.47 -1.32 -10.71
CA TYR A 51 -13.68 -1.56 -11.50
C TYR A 51 -13.34 -2.46 -12.70
N PRO A 52 -14.15 -3.50 -12.98
CA PRO A 52 -13.89 -4.41 -14.09
C PRO A 52 -14.12 -3.77 -15.46
N SER A 53 -14.92 -2.70 -15.55
CA SER A 53 -15.30 -2.09 -16.81
C SER A 53 -15.43 -0.57 -16.70
N ARG A 54 -15.22 0.13 -17.82
CA ARG A 54 -15.15 1.60 -17.83
C ARG A 54 -16.48 2.25 -17.46
N ASP A 55 -17.60 1.63 -17.82
CA ASP A 55 -18.96 2.10 -17.51
C ASP A 55 -19.29 2.10 -16.01
N GLN A 56 -18.53 1.35 -15.20
CA GLN A 56 -18.69 1.33 -13.74
C GLN A 56 -17.81 2.38 -13.03
N VAL A 57 -16.86 2.98 -13.74
CA VAL A 57 -15.97 4.00 -13.17
C VAL A 57 -16.78 5.26 -12.88
N PRO A 58 -16.80 5.76 -11.63
CA PRO A 58 -17.56 6.95 -11.29
C PRO A 58 -16.96 8.19 -11.96
N GLU A 59 -17.85 9.07 -12.44
CA GLU A 59 -17.47 10.40 -12.90
C GLU A 59 -17.22 11.34 -11.71
N GLY A 60 -16.24 12.25 -11.84
CA GLY A 60 -15.96 13.26 -10.83
C GLY A 60 -14.71 14.08 -11.15
N GLU A 61 -14.71 15.35 -10.74
CA GLU A 61 -13.61 16.30 -11.04
C GLU A 61 -12.29 15.91 -10.34
N ASP A 62 -12.36 15.32 -9.15
CA ASP A 62 -11.20 14.91 -8.37
C ASP A 62 -10.92 13.39 -8.45
N VAL A 63 -11.21 12.78 -9.60
CA VAL A 63 -10.97 11.35 -9.81
C VAL A 63 -9.81 11.15 -10.78
N THR A 64 -8.77 10.43 -10.34
CA THR A 64 -7.73 9.94 -11.23
C THR A 64 -8.03 8.50 -11.60
N VAL A 65 -8.24 8.26 -12.89
CA VAL A 65 -8.42 6.91 -13.44
C VAL A 65 -7.10 6.45 -14.05
N PHE A 66 -6.59 5.34 -13.56
CA PHE A 66 -5.48 4.63 -14.19
C PHE A 66 -6.06 3.60 -15.15
N GLU A 67 -5.87 3.85 -16.43
CA GLU A 67 -6.36 2.98 -17.50
C GLU A 67 -5.82 1.56 -17.37
N SER A 68 -6.57 0.64 -17.98
CA SER A 68 -6.14 -0.75 -18.13
C SER A 68 -5.04 -0.81 -19.19
N THR A 69 -3.95 -1.53 -18.91
CA THR A 69 -2.92 -1.85 -19.91
C THR A 69 -3.31 -3.07 -20.74
N GLU A 70 -4.12 -3.96 -20.16
CA GLU A 70 -4.67 -5.17 -20.78
C GLU A 70 -6.18 -5.24 -20.49
N ASP A 71 -7.00 -5.77 -21.40
CA ASP A 71 -8.47 -5.76 -21.25
C ASP A 71 -8.98 -6.44 -19.97
N THR A 72 -8.16 -7.28 -19.32
CA THR A 72 -8.50 -8.04 -18.11
C THR A 72 -8.11 -7.36 -16.80
N ASP A 73 -7.32 -6.29 -16.83
CA ASP A 73 -6.75 -5.67 -15.62
C ASP A 73 -7.68 -4.67 -14.93
N GLY A 74 -8.73 -4.24 -15.62
CA GLY A 74 -9.70 -3.26 -15.16
C GLY A 74 -9.09 -1.89 -14.79
N TYR A 75 -9.97 -1.04 -14.26
CA TYR A 75 -9.69 0.36 -14.01
C TYR A 75 -9.39 0.58 -12.52
N LEU A 76 -8.18 1.06 -12.22
CA LEU A 76 -7.83 1.50 -10.89
C LEU A 76 -8.21 2.97 -10.77
N VAL A 77 -8.97 3.32 -9.74
CA VAL A 77 -9.51 4.66 -9.54
C VAL A 77 -9.03 5.19 -8.21
N CYS A 78 -8.38 6.34 -8.24
CA CYS A 78 -7.92 7.08 -7.07
C CYS A 78 -8.78 8.33 -6.90
N ARG A 79 -9.22 8.56 -5.66
CA ARG A 79 -10.06 9.72 -5.32
C ARG A 79 -9.76 10.23 -3.91
N PRO A 80 -10.02 11.51 -3.62
CA PRO A 80 -9.94 12.03 -2.27
C PRO A 80 -10.71 11.21 -1.24
N ALA A 81 -10.09 11.04 -0.08
CA ALA A 81 -10.70 10.40 1.06
C ALA A 81 -10.16 11.02 2.36
N ALA A 82 -10.90 10.84 3.45
CA ALA A 82 -10.33 10.98 4.79
C ALA A 82 -9.28 9.88 5.02
N SER A 83 -8.30 10.14 5.89
CA SER A 83 -7.37 9.10 6.33
C SER A 83 -8.13 7.93 6.99
N PRO A 84 -7.70 6.67 6.78
CA PRO A 84 -8.37 5.54 7.39
C PRO A 84 -8.21 5.57 8.92
N ALA A 85 -9.19 5.00 9.64
CA ALA A 85 -9.16 4.93 11.10
C ALA A 85 -8.04 4.03 11.63
N THR A 86 -7.63 3.03 10.85
CA THR A 86 -6.55 2.09 11.15
C THR A 86 -5.71 1.85 9.91
N VAL A 87 -4.41 1.60 10.10
CA VAL A 87 -3.49 1.14 9.05
C VAL A 87 -2.85 -0.14 9.55
N ASP A 88 -2.95 -1.24 8.80
CA ASP A 88 -2.32 -2.50 9.21
C ASP A 88 -0.91 -2.63 8.64
N ILE A 89 -0.74 -2.21 7.38
CA ILE A 89 0.55 -2.21 6.68
C ILE A 89 0.79 -0.81 6.13
N LEU A 90 1.96 -0.23 6.40
CA LEU A 90 2.48 0.90 5.66
C LEU A 90 3.50 0.38 4.65
N THR A 91 3.19 0.40 3.36
CA THR A 91 4.17 0.12 2.30
C THR A 91 4.72 1.43 1.72
N VAL A 92 6.04 1.48 1.49
CA VAL A 92 6.74 2.69 1.08
C VAL A 92 7.71 2.43 -0.06
N TYR A 93 7.73 3.35 -1.03
CA TYR A 93 8.70 3.39 -2.11
C TYR A 93 9.34 4.78 -2.18
N ARG A 94 10.27 5.04 -1.25
CA ARG A 94 10.93 6.34 -1.08
C ARG A 94 12.45 6.17 -0.94
N PRO A 95 13.24 7.20 -1.24
CA PRO A 95 14.69 7.18 -1.04
C PRO A 95 15.07 6.83 0.41
N ALA A 96 16.20 6.13 0.59
CA ALA A 96 16.68 5.66 1.89
C ALA A 96 16.71 6.73 3.01
N ALA A 97 17.00 7.99 2.65
CA ALA A 97 17.05 9.11 3.59
C ALA A 97 15.68 9.45 4.24
N GLU A 98 14.57 9.09 3.61
CA GLU A 98 13.22 9.35 4.13
C GLU A 98 12.66 8.21 4.98
N LEU A 99 13.21 7.00 4.81
CA LEU A 99 12.70 5.77 5.42
C LEU A 99 12.66 5.82 6.96
N PRO A 100 13.64 6.40 7.69
CA PRO A 100 13.52 6.53 9.14
C PRO A 100 12.34 7.39 9.58
N GLY A 101 11.99 8.43 8.81
CA GLY A 101 10.80 9.25 9.07
C GLY A 101 9.52 8.46 8.87
N LEU A 102 9.48 7.64 7.81
CA LEU A 102 8.34 6.78 7.50
C LEU A 102 8.18 5.61 8.49
N ALA A 103 9.28 5.09 9.04
CA ALA A 103 9.21 4.11 10.12
C ALA A 103 8.58 4.70 11.38
N ARG A 104 8.96 5.91 11.77
CA ARG A 104 8.32 6.63 12.89
C ARG A 104 6.84 6.89 12.61
N LEU A 105 6.49 7.22 11.36
CA LEU A 105 5.09 7.37 10.95
C LEU A 105 4.32 6.05 11.08
N ALA A 106 4.88 4.92 10.63
CA ALA A 106 4.24 3.61 10.75
C ALA A 106 3.92 3.27 12.22
N VAL A 107 4.87 3.52 13.13
CA VAL A 107 4.68 3.38 14.58
C VAL A 107 3.55 4.30 15.08
N GLN A 108 3.55 5.57 14.67
CA GLN A 108 2.51 6.53 15.06
C GLN A 108 1.11 6.15 14.56
N LEU A 109 1.03 5.52 13.39
CA LEU A 109 -0.23 5.01 12.83
C LEU A 109 -0.73 3.75 13.54
N GLY A 110 0.07 3.15 14.43
CA GLY A 110 -0.23 1.86 15.04
C GLY A 110 -0.22 0.73 14.01
N ALA A 111 0.59 0.87 12.94
CA ALA A 111 0.73 -0.17 11.94
C ALA A 111 1.30 -1.44 12.57
N ARG A 112 0.96 -2.57 11.97
CA ARG A 112 1.48 -3.89 12.34
C ARG A 112 2.76 -4.20 11.59
N ALA A 113 2.91 -3.64 10.38
CA ALA A 113 4.08 -3.82 9.55
C ALA A 113 4.49 -2.55 8.81
N LEU A 114 5.80 -2.37 8.67
CA LEU A 114 6.44 -1.50 7.70
C LEU A 114 6.98 -2.37 6.56
N TRP A 115 6.57 -2.06 5.34
CA TRP A 115 6.97 -2.77 4.13
C TRP A 115 7.75 -1.84 3.21
N LEU A 116 9.01 -2.15 2.94
CA LEU A 116 9.84 -1.41 2.00
C LEU A 116 9.76 -2.10 0.63
N GLU A 117 9.24 -1.38 -0.37
CA GLU A 117 9.32 -1.83 -1.75
C GLU A 117 10.79 -1.95 -2.18
N PRO A 118 11.13 -2.91 -3.07
CA PRO A 118 12.50 -3.08 -3.55
C PRO A 118 13.07 -1.79 -4.16
N GLY A 119 14.35 -1.49 -3.87
CA GLY A 119 15.06 -0.34 -4.42
C GLY A 119 15.70 0.58 -3.38
N SER A 120 15.37 0.42 -2.10
CA SER A 120 16.08 1.07 -0.99
C SER A 120 16.13 0.16 0.23
N VAL A 121 17.16 0.35 1.06
CA VAL A 121 17.35 -0.35 2.33
C VAL A 121 17.65 0.69 3.41
N SER A 122 17.25 0.42 4.65
CA SER A 122 17.57 1.31 5.76
C SER A 122 17.63 0.54 7.08
N PRO A 123 18.85 0.27 7.61
CA PRO A 123 19.02 -0.30 8.93
C PRO A 123 18.37 0.55 10.04
N GLU A 124 18.45 1.88 9.95
CA GLU A 124 17.79 2.76 10.93
C GLU A 124 16.27 2.62 10.89
N ALA A 125 15.66 2.52 9.69
CA ALA A 125 14.21 2.30 9.58
C ALA A 125 13.79 0.95 10.18
N ARG A 126 14.62 -0.09 9.99
CA ARG A 126 14.44 -1.40 10.62
C ARG A 126 14.45 -1.29 12.14
N ASP A 127 15.49 -0.68 12.72
CA ASP A 127 15.63 -0.51 14.16
C ASP A 127 14.44 0.24 14.77
N ILE A 128 13.96 1.29 14.09
CA ILE A 128 12.78 2.05 14.51
C ILE A 128 11.51 1.21 14.44
N ALA A 129 11.29 0.48 13.35
CA ALA A 129 10.09 -0.33 13.17
C ALA A 129 10.05 -1.47 14.19
N GLU A 130 11.13 -2.25 14.30
CA GLU A 130 11.23 -3.37 15.23
C GLU A 130 11.18 -2.89 16.69
N GLY A 131 11.84 -1.78 17.03
CA GLY A 131 11.75 -1.15 18.35
C GLY A 131 10.36 -0.61 18.69
N GLY A 132 9.54 -0.29 17.67
CA GLY A 132 8.14 0.08 17.81
C GLY A 132 7.17 -1.12 17.80
N GLY A 133 7.67 -2.35 17.69
CA GLY A 133 6.86 -3.58 17.65
C GLY A 133 6.26 -3.91 16.29
N LEU A 134 6.72 -3.27 15.21
CA LEU A 134 6.27 -3.55 13.85
C LEU A 134 7.07 -4.71 13.25
N ALA A 135 6.40 -5.53 12.44
CA ALA A 135 7.09 -6.36 11.47
C ALA A 135 7.78 -5.47 10.44
N PHE A 136 9.03 -5.80 10.10
CA PHE A 136 9.77 -5.10 9.07
C PHE A 136 10.07 -6.03 7.90
N ILE A 137 9.57 -5.66 6.71
CA ILE A 137 9.70 -6.44 5.48
C ILE A 137 10.42 -5.56 4.46
N GLU A 138 11.47 -6.09 3.85
CA GLU A 138 12.25 -5.39 2.82
C GLU A 138 12.63 -6.35 1.68
N GLY A 139 12.87 -5.80 0.49
CA GLY A 139 13.35 -6.57 -0.66
C GLY A 139 12.31 -7.47 -1.31
N VAL A 140 11.05 -7.39 -0.87
CA VAL A 140 9.92 -8.14 -1.44
C VAL A 140 8.90 -7.14 -1.98
N ASP A 141 8.55 -7.24 -3.26
CA ASP A 141 7.44 -6.46 -3.85
C ASP A 141 6.12 -6.94 -3.25
N ILE A 142 5.31 -6.04 -2.69
CA ILE A 142 4.10 -6.44 -1.95
C ILE A 142 3.03 -7.04 -2.86
N ALA A 143 2.93 -6.60 -4.13
CA ALA A 143 1.99 -7.15 -5.08
C ALA A 143 2.39 -8.57 -5.47
N GLU A 144 3.69 -8.82 -5.62
CA GLU A 144 4.22 -10.15 -5.83
C GLU A 144 4.03 -11.03 -4.61
N ALA A 145 4.20 -10.51 -3.40
CA ALA A 145 3.90 -11.25 -2.18
C ALA A 145 2.42 -11.67 -2.09
N VAL A 146 1.49 -10.80 -2.49
CA VAL A 146 0.05 -11.12 -2.57
C VAL A 146 -0.21 -12.25 -3.58
N ARG A 147 0.36 -12.16 -4.78
CA ARG A 147 0.22 -13.20 -5.82
C ARG A 147 0.83 -14.52 -5.36
N SER A 148 2.04 -14.47 -4.82
CA SER A 148 2.75 -15.63 -4.29
C SER A 148 2.09 -16.23 -3.05
N ALA A 149 1.31 -15.46 -2.30
CA ALA A 149 0.49 -15.96 -1.19
C ALA A 149 -0.77 -16.72 -1.66
N GLY A 150 -1.10 -16.66 -2.96
CA GLY A 150 -2.31 -17.28 -3.52
C GLY A 150 -3.59 -16.57 -3.09
N MET A 151 -3.51 -15.29 -2.70
CA MET A 151 -4.69 -14.51 -2.36
C MET A 151 -5.55 -14.31 -3.61
N PRO A 152 -6.88 -14.55 -3.54
CA PRO A 152 -7.75 -14.43 -4.70
C PRO A 152 -7.83 -12.96 -5.14
N LEU A 153 -7.55 -12.72 -6.42
CA LEU A 153 -7.73 -11.42 -7.04
C LEU A 153 -9.11 -11.38 -7.69
N ARG A 154 -9.91 -10.38 -7.33
CA ARG A 154 -11.25 -10.15 -7.88
C ARG A 154 -11.22 -9.15 -9.02
#